data_AF-A0A2D6UG06-F1
#
_entry.id   AF-A0A2D6UG06-F1
#
_cell.length_a   1.000
_cell.length_b   1.000
_cell.length_c   1.000
_cell.angle_alpha   90.00
_cell.angle_beta   90.00
_cell.angle_gamma   90.00
#
_symmetry.space_group_name_H-M   'P 1'
#
loop_
_entity.id
_entity.type
_entity.pdbx_description
1 polymer ?
#
loop_
_entity_poly.entity_id
_entity_poly.type
_entity_poly.pdbx_seq_one_letter_code
_entity_poly.pdbx_strand_id
1 'polypeptide(L)'
;MSVHAQLREIEQERKKLAAKQKRLEAKASKDDALKAKFENFATENGYRNGKTLSKFLADIYGVTTSSDSTRRTRTKVTAELRDAIKSEVASGKSKNSVSKSRGISYIVVDKMVKGGYDHL
;
A
#
# COMPACT_ATOMS: atom_id res chain seq x y z
N MET A 1 17.56 50.32 1.32
CA MET A 1 18.67 49.35 1.51
C MET A 1 19.84 49.78 0.63
N SER A 2 21.09 49.61 1.09
CA SER A 2 22.28 49.96 0.29
C SER A 2 22.61 48.86 -0.72
N VAL A 3 23.06 49.24 -1.92
CA VAL A 3 23.50 48.34 -3.00
C VAL A 3 24.57 47.34 -2.51
N HIS A 4 25.44 47.77 -1.61
CA HIS A 4 26.47 46.90 -1.03
C HIS A 4 25.89 45.79 -0.13
N ALA A 5 24.77 46.04 0.54
CA ALA A 5 24.10 45.02 1.33
C ALA A 5 23.47 43.94 0.43
N GLN A 6 22.84 44.35 -0.66
CA GLN A 6 22.26 43.44 -1.66
C GLN A 6 23.33 42.56 -2.34
N LEU A 7 24.50 43.13 -2.66
CA LEU A 7 25.61 42.35 -3.22
C LEU A 7 26.14 41.28 -2.25
N ARG A 8 26.25 41.59 -0.96
CA ARG A 8 26.66 40.61 0.07
C ARG A 8 25.63 39.50 0.27
N GLU A 9 24.34 39.82 0.22
CA GLU A 9 23.28 38.80 0.28
C GLU A 9 23.37 37.84 -0.91
N ILE A 10 23.55 38.37 -2.14
CA ILE A 10 23.73 37.56 -3.35
C ILE A 10 24.97 36.65 -3.25
N GLU A 11 26.08 37.13 -2.70
CA GLU A 11 27.28 36.31 -2.48
C GLU A 11 27.04 35.19 -1.46
N GLN A 12 26.36 35.48 -0.36
CA GLN A 12 26.01 34.46 0.65
C GLN A 12 25.06 33.41 0.08
N GLU A 13 24.09 33.82 -0.74
CA GLU A 13 23.19 32.90 -1.43
C GLU A 13 23.94 32.01 -2.43
N ARG A 14 24.85 32.56 -3.22
CA ARG A 14 25.70 31.77 -4.13
C ARG A 14 26.53 30.73 -3.38
N LYS A 15 27.10 31.09 -2.22
CA LYS A 15 27.87 30.16 -1.38
C LYS A 15 26.98 29.04 -0.81
N LYS A 16 25.78 29.37 -0.35
CA LYS A 16 24.79 28.38 0.13
C LYS A 16 24.35 27.44 -0.99
N LEU A 17 24.09 27.97 -2.19
CA LEU A 17 23.70 27.19 -3.36
C LEU A 17 24.82 26.25 -3.80
N ALA A 18 26.07 26.71 -3.87
CA ALA A 18 27.21 25.87 -4.21
C ALA A 18 27.41 24.72 -3.19
N ALA A 19 27.26 25.00 -1.89
CA ALA A 19 27.31 23.97 -0.86
C ALA A 19 26.17 22.94 -1.01
N LYS A 20 24.96 23.40 -1.35
CA LYS A 20 23.80 22.54 -1.59
C LYS A 20 24.00 21.66 -2.83
N GLN A 21 24.52 22.22 -3.93
CA GLN A 21 24.86 21.48 -5.15
C GLN A 21 25.85 20.36 -4.85
N LYS A 22 26.98 20.68 -4.21
CA LYS A 22 28.00 19.69 -3.82
C LYS A 22 27.42 18.58 -2.93
N ARG A 23 26.50 18.91 -2.01
CA ARG A 23 25.83 17.91 -1.16
C ARG A 23 24.89 17.01 -1.96
N LEU A 24 24.15 17.57 -2.91
CA LEU A 24 23.23 16.82 -3.76
C LEU A 24 23.98 15.89 -4.72
N GLU A 25 25.09 16.34 -5.30
CA GLU A 25 25.98 15.50 -6.13
C GLU A 25 26.58 14.35 -5.33
N ALA A 26 27.06 14.63 -4.11
CA ALA A 26 27.57 13.60 -3.20
C ALA A 26 26.48 12.62 -2.76
N LYS A 27 25.20 13.05 -2.73
CA LYS A 27 24.08 12.15 -2.44
C LYS A 27 23.72 11.31 -3.67
N ALA A 28 23.62 11.93 -4.84
CA ALA A 28 23.31 11.24 -6.10
C ALA A 28 24.33 10.13 -6.39
N SER A 29 25.63 10.43 -6.27
CA SER A 29 26.69 9.42 -6.44
C SER A 29 26.59 8.26 -5.44
N LYS A 30 26.20 8.52 -4.18
CA LYS A 30 25.95 7.46 -3.20
C LYS A 30 24.73 6.63 -3.54
N ASP A 31 23.64 7.27 -3.94
CA ASP A 31 22.40 6.60 -4.31
C ASP A 31 22.62 5.71 -5.55
N ASP A 32 23.40 6.17 -6.54
CA ASP A 32 23.73 5.39 -7.74
C ASP A 32 24.70 4.24 -7.42
N ALA A 33 25.68 4.44 -6.54
CA ALA A 33 26.54 3.35 -6.06
C ALA A 33 25.75 2.29 -5.29
N LEU A 34 24.74 2.68 -4.50
CA LEU A 34 23.85 1.75 -3.80
C LEU A 34 22.97 0.99 -4.79
N LYS A 35 22.37 1.66 -5.79
CA LYS A 35 21.60 0.99 -6.84
C LYS A 35 22.43 -0.05 -7.56
N ALA A 36 23.65 0.28 -7.99
CA ALA A 36 24.55 -0.67 -8.66
C ALA A 36 24.83 -1.91 -7.79
N LYS A 37 25.07 -1.72 -6.49
CA LYS A 37 25.24 -2.85 -5.55
C LYS A 37 23.98 -3.72 -5.46
N PHE A 38 22.80 -3.11 -5.41
CA PHE A 38 21.53 -3.84 -5.37
C PHE A 38 21.23 -4.56 -6.68
N GLU A 39 21.54 -3.97 -7.83
CA GLU A 39 21.38 -4.60 -9.15
C GLU A 39 22.31 -5.80 -9.32
N ASN A 40 23.57 -5.68 -8.89
CA ASN A 40 24.51 -6.80 -8.87
C ASN A 40 24.01 -7.94 -7.98
N PHE A 41 23.61 -7.62 -6.74
CA PHE A 41 23.03 -8.60 -5.82
C PHE A 41 21.78 -9.28 -6.40
N ALA A 42 20.88 -8.51 -7.01
CA ALA A 42 19.66 -9.04 -7.62
C ALA A 42 19.97 -9.99 -8.78
N THR A 43 20.97 -9.65 -9.60
CA THR A 43 21.42 -10.46 -10.73
C THR A 43 22.07 -11.77 -10.26
N GLU A 44 22.99 -11.69 -9.30
CA GLU A 44 23.68 -12.85 -8.72
C GLU A 44 22.72 -13.86 -8.08
N ASN A 45 21.68 -13.37 -7.42
CA ASN A 45 20.70 -14.21 -6.72
C ASN A 45 19.46 -14.54 -7.57
N GLY A 46 19.47 -14.21 -8.87
CA GLY A 46 18.40 -14.57 -9.79
C GLY A 46 17.06 -13.84 -9.58
N TYR A 47 17.05 -12.74 -8.82
CA TYR A 47 15.87 -11.90 -8.63
C TYR A 47 15.64 -11.03 -9.88
N ARG A 48 14.91 -11.59 -10.85
CA ARG A 48 14.58 -10.93 -12.12
C ARG A 48 13.81 -9.61 -11.97
N ASN A 49 13.12 -9.38 -10.86
CA ASN A 49 12.27 -8.21 -10.67
C ASN A 49 12.30 -7.71 -9.21
N GLY A 50 12.15 -6.39 -9.02
CA GLY A 50 12.03 -5.79 -7.68
C GLY A 50 10.90 -6.41 -6.86
N LYS A 51 9.82 -6.87 -7.53
CA LYS A 51 8.70 -7.59 -6.90
C LYS A 51 9.10 -8.94 -6.29
N THR A 52 9.98 -9.69 -6.96
CA THR A 52 10.46 -10.99 -6.44
C THR A 52 11.38 -10.79 -5.24
N LEU A 53 12.24 -9.76 -5.29
CA LEU A 53 13.09 -9.39 -4.16
C LEU A 53 12.26 -8.89 -2.97
N SER A 54 11.26 -8.02 -3.22
CA SER A 54 10.40 -7.52 -2.14
C SER A 54 9.60 -8.63 -1.49
N LYS A 55 9.12 -9.61 -2.26
CA LYS A 55 8.42 -10.78 -1.73
C LYS A 55 9.36 -11.66 -0.89
N PHE A 56 10.57 -11.92 -1.36
CA PHE A 56 11.57 -12.66 -0.60
C PHE A 56 11.94 -11.96 0.72
N LEU A 57 12.15 -10.65 0.70
CA LEU A 57 12.41 -9.86 1.91
C LEU A 57 11.19 -9.86 2.85
N ALA A 58 9.99 -9.74 2.31
CA ALA A 58 8.74 -9.86 3.07
C ALA A 58 8.64 -11.24 3.76
N ASP A 59 9.00 -12.32 3.07
CA ASP A 59 9.00 -13.68 3.60
C ASP A 59 10.04 -13.87 4.72
N ILE A 60 11.27 -13.36 4.54
CA ILE A 60 12.34 -13.45 5.57
C ILE A 60 11.96 -12.69 6.84
N TYR A 61 11.50 -11.45 6.68
CA TYR A 61 11.26 -10.54 7.80
C TYR A 61 9.81 -10.62 8.33
N GLY A 62 8.98 -11.50 7.77
CA GLY A 62 7.58 -11.67 8.17
C GLY A 62 6.72 -10.42 7.97
N VAL A 63 7.06 -9.57 7.00
CA VAL A 63 6.35 -8.31 6.75
C VAL A 63 5.30 -8.51 5.68
N THR A 64 4.03 -8.23 6.00
CA THR A 64 2.95 -8.28 5.01
C THR A 64 2.98 -7.03 4.14
N THR A 65 2.99 -7.19 2.81
CA THR A 65 2.91 -6.05 1.89
C THR A 65 1.45 -5.68 1.64
N SER A 66 1.14 -4.41 1.38
CA SER A 66 -0.24 -3.96 1.13
C SER A 66 -0.89 -4.66 -0.08
N SER A 67 -0.07 -5.14 -1.02
CA SER A 67 -0.50 -5.94 -2.18
C SER A 67 -1.05 -7.32 -1.83
N ASP A 68 -0.77 -7.86 -0.64
CA ASP A 68 -1.27 -9.17 -0.23
C ASP A 68 -2.73 -9.12 0.27
N SER A 69 -3.30 -7.91 0.42
CA SER A 69 -4.71 -7.76 0.73
C SER A 69 -5.57 -7.92 -0.53
N THR A 70 -6.20 -9.08 -0.72
CA THR A 70 -7.28 -9.24 -1.69
C THR A 70 -8.39 -8.25 -1.35
N ARG A 71 -8.53 -7.19 -2.15
CA ARG A 71 -9.61 -6.22 -2.04
C ARG A 71 -10.93 -6.97 -2.21
N ARG A 72 -11.71 -7.08 -1.14
CA ARG A 72 -13.05 -7.70 -1.23
C ARG A 72 -13.88 -6.94 -2.26
N THR A 73 -14.39 -7.66 -3.25
CA THR A 73 -15.28 -7.11 -4.28
C THR A 73 -16.57 -6.62 -3.64
N ARG A 74 -17.10 -5.49 -4.11
CA ARG A 74 -18.41 -5.00 -3.66
C ARG A 74 -19.48 -6.01 -4.07
N THR A 75 -20.16 -6.62 -3.10
CA THR A 75 -21.26 -7.55 -3.34
C THR A 75 -22.49 -6.80 -3.84
N LYS A 76 -23.06 -7.20 -4.99
CA LYS A 76 -24.40 -6.76 -5.40
C LYS A 76 -25.42 -7.53 -4.57
N VAL A 77 -26.19 -6.82 -3.76
CA VAL A 77 -27.22 -7.45 -2.91
C VAL A 77 -28.48 -7.65 -3.74
N THR A 78 -28.92 -8.90 -3.88
CA THR A 78 -30.21 -9.29 -4.49
C THR A 78 -31.15 -9.81 -3.41
N ALA A 79 -32.47 -9.78 -3.67
CA ALA A 79 -33.47 -10.35 -2.76
C ALA A 79 -33.19 -11.83 -2.46
N GLU A 80 -32.86 -12.62 -3.50
CA GLU A 80 -32.48 -14.03 -3.36
C GLU A 80 -31.28 -14.23 -2.43
N LEU A 81 -30.23 -13.41 -2.55
CA LEU A 81 -29.05 -13.49 -1.70
C LEU A 81 -29.37 -13.11 -0.25
N ARG A 82 -30.20 -12.08 -0.05
CA ARG A 82 -30.68 -11.66 1.27
C ARG A 82 -31.44 -12.80 1.94
N ASP A 83 -32.39 -13.40 1.24
CA ASP A 83 -33.29 -14.42 1.81
C ASP A 83 -32.54 -15.73 2.07
N ALA A 84 -31.60 -16.10 1.19
CA ALA A 84 -30.68 -17.20 1.44
C ALA A 84 -29.84 -16.96 2.71
N ILE A 85 -29.28 -15.76 2.90
CA ILE A 85 -28.49 -15.43 4.09
C ILE A 85 -29.35 -15.41 5.36
N LYS A 86 -30.57 -14.86 5.30
CA LYS A 86 -31.51 -14.89 6.42
C LYS A 86 -31.86 -16.33 6.81
N SER A 87 -32.11 -17.20 5.83
CA SER A 87 -32.41 -18.62 6.08
C SER A 87 -31.22 -19.36 6.71
N GLU A 88 -30.00 -19.11 6.23
CA GLU A 88 -28.79 -19.72 6.77
C GLU A 88 -28.51 -19.28 8.21
N VAL A 89 -28.72 -18.01 8.52
CA VAL A 89 -28.57 -17.51 9.90
C VAL A 89 -29.69 -18.04 10.80
N ALA A 90 -30.93 -18.12 10.30
CA ALA A 90 -32.05 -18.72 11.03
C ALA A 90 -31.83 -20.22 11.31
N SER A 91 -31.10 -20.93 10.43
CA SER A 91 -30.71 -22.33 10.63
C SER A 91 -29.61 -22.53 11.69
N GLY A 92 -29.16 -21.45 12.36
CA GLY A 92 -28.18 -21.51 13.45
C GLY A 92 -26.73 -21.28 13.03
N LYS A 93 -26.45 -21.00 11.75
CA LYS A 93 -25.09 -20.63 11.33
C LYS A 93 -24.72 -19.24 11.84
N SER A 94 -23.48 -19.10 12.31
CA SER A 94 -22.97 -17.79 12.72
C SER A 94 -22.80 -16.85 11.52
N LYS A 95 -23.08 -15.56 11.71
CA LYS A 95 -22.89 -14.52 10.69
C LYS A 95 -21.46 -14.50 10.12
N ASN A 96 -20.47 -14.83 10.94
CA ASN A 96 -19.07 -14.91 10.53
C ASN A 96 -18.81 -16.11 9.59
N SER A 97 -19.42 -17.27 9.88
CA SER A 97 -19.35 -18.44 9.00
C SER A 97 -19.97 -18.13 7.63
N VAL A 98 -21.16 -17.52 7.61
CA VAL A 98 -21.86 -17.13 6.38
C VAL A 98 -21.08 -16.06 5.58
N SER A 99 -20.47 -15.09 6.28
CA SER A 99 -19.61 -14.08 5.67
C SER A 99 -18.42 -14.71 4.95
N LYS A 100 -17.75 -15.68 5.59
CA LYS A 100 -16.61 -16.38 5.00
C LYS A 100 -17.01 -17.31 3.85
N SER A 101 -18.07 -18.10 4.02
CA SER A 101 -18.50 -19.06 3.01
C SER A 101 -18.92 -18.40 1.70
N ARG A 102 -19.53 -17.21 1.77
CA ARG A 102 -20.00 -16.47 0.59
C ARG A 102 -19.06 -15.37 0.12
N GLY A 103 -17.93 -15.15 0.81
CA GLY A 103 -16.97 -14.09 0.46
C GLY A 103 -17.52 -12.66 0.63
N ILE A 104 -18.53 -12.49 1.49
CA ILE A 104 -19.23 -11.22 1.72
C ILE A 104 -18.73 -10.60 3.03
N SER A 105 -18.63 -9.28 3.11
CA SER A 105 -18.29 -8.61 4.36
C SER A 105 -19.31 -8.91 5.46
N TYR A 106 -18.83 -9.19 6.67
CA TYR A 106 -19.67 -9.39 7.85
C TYR A 106 -20.72 -8.29 8.04
N ILE A 107 -20.35 -7.03 7.75
CA ILE A 107 -21.24 -5.87 7.87
C ILE A 107 -22.44 -5.97 6.91
N VAL A 108 -22.22 -6.51 5.71
CA VAL A 108 -23.30 -6.68 4.72
C VAL A 108 -24.26 -7.78 5.17
N VAL A 109 -23.72 -8.89 5.70
CA VAL A 109 -24.52 -9.97 6.32
C VAL A 109 -25.35 -9.42 7.48
N ASP A 110 -24.76 -8.61 8.36
CA ASP A 110 -25.47 -8.01 9.49
C ASP A 110 -26.60 -7.08 9.04
N LYS A 111 -26.37 -6.27 7.99
CA LYS A 111 -27.42 -5.42 7.39
C LYS A 111 -28.55 -6.23 6.77
N MET A 112 -28.26 -7.34 6.10
CA MET A 112 -29.28 -8.24 5.54
C MET A 112 -30.16 -8.85 6.64
N VAL A 113 -29.54 -9.30 7.74
CA VAL A 113 -30.28 -9.87 8.87
C VAL A 113 -31.11 -8.82 9.60
N LYS A 114 -30.59 -7.59 9.75
CA LYS A 114 -31.29 -6.47 10.41
C LYS A 114 -32.36 -5.79 9.53
N GLY A 115 -32.60 -6.29 8.32
CA GLY A 115 -33.63 -5.75 7.44
C GLY A 115 -33.24 -4.49 6.65
N GLY A 116 -31.96 -4.10 6.65
CA GLY A 116 -31.48 -2.93 5.90
C GLY A 116 -31.61 -3.07 4.37
N TYR A 117 -31.99 -4.24 3.88
CA TYR A 117 -32.20 -4.57 2.47
C TYR A 117 -33.62 -5.08 2.17
N ASP A 118 -34.57 -4.90 3.09
CA ASP A 118 -35.91 -5.51 2.94
C ASP A 118 -36.75 -4.88 1.82
N HIS A 119 -36.36 -3.70 1.35
CA HIS A 119 -36.95 -2.99 0.22
C HIS A 119 -36.55 -3.55 -1.16
N LEU A 120 -35.60 -4.49 -1.21
CA LEU A 120 -35.19 -5.20 -2.44
C LEU A 120 -36.06 -6.41 -2.72
#